data_AF-A0A2V4TP73-F1
#
_entry.id   AF-A0A2V4TP73-F1
#
_cell.length_a   1.000
_cell.length_b   1.000
_cell.length_c   1.000
_cell.angle_alpha   90.00
_cell.angle_beta   90.00
_cell.angle_gamma   90.00
#
_symmetry.space_group_name_H-M   'P 1'
#
loop_
_entity.id
_entity.type
_entity.pdbx_description
1 polymer ?
#
loop_
_entity_poly.entity_id
_entity_poly.type
_entity_poly.pdbx_seq_one_letter_code
_entity_poly.pdbx_strand_id
1 'polypeptide(L)'
;MISANSSVSTSRTDQKALVMKGMQAAIAARTKAGLDQKSPACIYGLCEALRVTVRFNDINMEGMYDREPRPRIHVSALRPLARRAFTCAHELGHHVFGHGSTIDELREEQLSTEARHPDEVVADAFASFVLMPTLGLREALNRRGLNPNTASAAQMYAVACNFGVGQATLVNHMAYGIQAMSLARRADLGKITPKMIRTELLGEVVPEPLTIADREWNSPTLDAEEGARLLLPMGVVVDTAILMPERDVKAGRVFRIMRPGITRVVIPGTSWATFVRVARRRYVGLARYRHLEDASDD
;
A
#
# COMPACT_ATOMS: atom_id res chain seq x y z
N MET A 1 9.61 49.13 -12.75
CA MET A 1 8.52 48.36 -12.11
C MET A 1 8.97 46.92 -12.04
N ILE A 2 9.53 46.51 -10.90
CA ILE A 2 9.99 45.14 -10.66
C ILE A 2 8.83 44.45 -9.94
N SER A 3 8.20 43.50 -10.62
CA SER A 3 7.13 42.68 -10.03
C SER A 3 7.76 41.74 -9.02
N ALA A 4 7.39 41.89 -7.75
CA ALA A 4 7.84 41.03 -6.67
C ALA A 4 7.21 39.63 -6.85
N ASN A 5 8.06 38.63 -7.04
CA ASN A 5 7.66 37.22 -7.01
C ASN A 5 7.31 36.86 -5.56
N SER A 6 6.02 36.73 -5.25
CA SER A 6 5.57 36.23 -3.95
C SER A 6 5.71 34.71 -3.93
N SER A 7 6.77 34.21 -3.28
CA SER A 7 6.88 32.80 -2.91
C SER A 7 5.77 32.47 -1.90
N VAL A 8 4.76 31.71 -2.34
CA VAL A 8 3.65 31.31 -1.48
C VAL A 8 4.13 30.18 -0.56
N SER A 9 4.49 30.53 0.68
CA SER A 9 4.61 29.53 1.74
C SER A 9 3.19 29.05 2.07
N THR A 10 2.91 27.76 1.85
CA THR A 10 1.59 27.17 2.15
C THR A 10 1.33 27.21 3.66
N SER A 11 0.28 27.91 4.10
CA SER A 11 -0.04 28.00 5.53
C SER A 11 -0.56 26.65 6.08
N ARG A 12 -0.54 26.46 7.41
CA ARG A 12 -1.14 25.26 8.05
C ARG A 12 -2.63 25.09 7.72
N THR A 13 -3.35 26.19 7.52
CA THR A 13 -4.77 26.18 7.14
C THR A 13 -4.93 25.68 5.70
N ASP A 14 -4.05 26.11 4.80
CA ASP A 14 -4.03 25.67 3.40
C ASP A 14 -3.68 24.19 3.30
N GLN A 15 -2.72 23.72 4.09
CA GLN A 15 -2.34 22.30 4.11
C GLN A 15 -3.50 21.39 4.57
N LYS A 16 -4.27 21.81 5.58
CA LYS A 16 -5.48 21.06 6.01
C LYS A 16 -6.52 21.00 4.89
N ALA A 17 -6.73 22.10 4.17
CA ALA A 17 -7.68 22.13 3.06
C ALA A 17 -7.26 21.17 1.93
N LEU A 18 -5.97 21.11 1.60
CA LEU A 18 -5.42 20.17 0.62
C LEU A 18 -5.62 18.69 1.05
N VAL A 19 -5.35 18.38 2.32
CA VAL A 19 -5.58 17.02 2.85
C VAL A 19 -7.05 16.63 2.77
N MET A 20 -7.96 17.55 3.13
CA MET A 20 -9.41 17.32 3.02
C MET A 20 -9.85 17.12 1.56
N LYS A 21 -9.29 17.88 0.62
CA LYS A 21 -9.53 17.72 -0.82
C LYS A 21 -9.10 16.32 -1.31
N GLY A 22 -7.91 15.87 -0.91
CA GLY A 22 -7.42 14.51 -1.19
C GLY A 22 -8.34 13.42 -0.62
N MET A 23 -8.80 13.59 0.63
CA MET A 23 -9.75 12.67 1.28
C MET A 23 -11.08 12.57 0.51
N GLN A 24 -11.66 13.70 0.12
CA GLN A 24 -12.94 13.72 -0.62
C GLN A 24 -12.81 13.03 -1.98
N ALA A 25 -11.74 13.29 -2.71
CA ALA A 25 -11.46 12.64 -3.98
C ALA A 25 -11.25 11.12 -3.83
N ALA A 26 -10.57 10.68 -2.76
CA ALA A 26 -10.39 9.27 -2.46
C ALA A 26 -11.73 8.55 -2.20
N ILE A 27 -12.63 9.18 -1.43
CA ILE A 27 -13.99 8.66 -1.18
C ILE A 27 -14.77 8.54 -2.50
N ALA A 28 -14.71 9.56 -3.35
CA ALA A 28 -15.38 9.58 -4.65
C ALA A 28 -14.82 8.49 -5.59
N ALA A 29 -13.50 8.33 -5.64
CA ALA A 29 -12.82 7.33 -6.45
C ALA A 29 -13.22 5.90 -6.03
N ARG A 30 -13.22 5.61 -4.72
CA ARG A 30 -13.68 4.31 -4.20
C ARG A 30 -15.13 4.04 -4.54
N THR A 31 -16.01 5.02 -4.32
CA THR A 31 -17.45 4.92 -4.64
C THR A 31 -17.67 4.66 -6.14
N LYS A 32 -16.97 5.40 -7.01
CA LYS A 32 -17.04 5.22 -8.47
C LYS A 32 -16.56 3.84 -8.92
N ALA A 33 -15.62 3.25 -8.20
CA ALA A 33 -15.13 1.89 -8.43
C ALA A 33 -15.99 0.79 -7.78
N GLY A 34 -17.11 1.14 -7.13
CA GLY A 34 -17.98 0.18 -6.44
C GLY A 34 -17.39 -0.39 -5.14
N LEU A 35 -16.38 0.28 -4.57
CA LEU A 35 -15.74 -0.11 -3.32
C LEU A 35 -16.41 0.59 -2.14
N ASP A 36 -16.49 -0.10 -1.00
CA ASP A 36 -16.90 0.52 0.27
C ASP A 36 -15.80 1.46 0.82
N GLN A 37 -16.02 2.06 1.98
CA GLN A 37 -15.04 2.93 2.66
C GLN A 37 -14.32 2.24 3.83
N LYS A 38 -14.36 0.90 3.89
CA LYS A 38 -13.88 0.11 5.03
C LYS A 38 -12.85 -0.94 4.62
N SER A 39 -13.16 -1.73 3.61
CA SER A 39 -12.39 -2.88 3.17
C SER A 39 -11.09 -2.44 2.48
N PRO A 40 -9.96 -3.10 2.75
CA PRO A 40 -8.77 -2.95 1.92
C PRO A 40 -9.09 -3.19 0.45
N ALA A 41 -8.42 -2.47 -0.45
CA ALA A 41 -8.67 -2.57 -1.88
C ALA A 41 -7.37 -2.69 -2.67
N CYS A 42 -7.43 -3.44 -3.77
CA CYS A 42 -6.34 -3.52 -4.72
C CYS A 42 -6.28 -2.25 -5.57
N ILE A 43 -5.26 -1.42 -5.37
CA ILE A 43 -5.12 -0.15 -6.11
C ILE A 43 -5.09 -0.35 -7.62
N TYR A 44 -4.47 -1.42 -8.11
CA TYR A 44 -4.42 -1.73 -9.53
C TYR A 44 -5.81 -2.01 -10.12
N GLY A 45 -6.67 -2.71 -9.36
CA GLY A 45 -8.07 -2.92 -9.75
C GLY A 45 -8.88 -1.62 -9.71
N LEU A 46 -8.58 -0.72 -8.78
CA LEU A 46 -9.19 0.60 -8.73
C LEU A 46 -8.77 1.45 -9.94
N CYS A 47 -7.49 1.44 -10.34
CA CYS A 47 -7.03 2.08 -11.58
C CYS A 47 -7.76 1.53 -12.81
N GLU A 48 -7.92 0.21 -12.92
CA GLU A 48 -8.67 -0.43 -14.02
C GLU A 48 -10.15 0.02 -14.05
N ALA A 49 -10.82 0.06 -12.90
CA ALA A 49 -12.19 0.56 -12.79
C ALA A 49 -12.32 2.03 -13.24
N LEU A 50 -11.26 2.82 -13.06
CA LEU A 50 -11.16 4.20 -13.54
C LEU A 50 -10.55 4.34 -14.95
N ARG A 51 -10.33 3.23 -15.66
CA ARG A 51 -9.77 3.18 -17.02
C ARG A 51 -8.34 3.75 -17.13
N VAL A 52 -7.56 3.67 -16.06
CA VAL A 52 -6.14 4.02 -16.03
C VAL A 52 -5.31 2.75 -16.08
N THR A 53 -4.50 2.60 -17.14
CA THR A 53 -3.70 1.38 -17.31
C THR A 53 -2.46 1.43 -16.42
N VAL A 54 -2.19 0.37 -15.66
CA VAL A 54 -0.97 0.27 -14.85
C VAL A 54 0.02 -0.73 -15.47
N ARG A 55 1.27 -0.32 -15.59
CA ARG A 55 2.38 -1.16 -16.05
C ARG A 55 3.55 -1.12 -15.08
N PHE A 56 4.04 -2.29 -14.70
CA PHE A 56 5.31 -2.43 -13.99
C PHE A 56 6.48 -2.43 -14.97
N ASN A 57 7.52 -1.65 -14.67
CA ASN A 57 8.71 -1.52 -15.51
C ASN A 57 9.97 -1.74 -14.69
N ASP A 58 11.01 -2.25 -15.33
CA ASP A 58 12.34 -2.33 -14.75
C ASP A 58 13.07 -0.99 -14.92
N ILE A 59 12.72 -0.03 -14.07
CA ILE A 59 13.26 1.33 -14.08
C ILE A 59 13.68 1.72 -12.67
N ASN A 60 14.70 2.58 -12.56
CA ASN A 60 15.20 3.04 -11.26
C ASN A 60 14.44 4.26 -10.69
N MET A 61 13.38 4.72 -11.36
CA MET A 61 12.44 5.73 -10.84
C MET A 61 11.39 5.09 -9.91
N GLU A 62 10.66 5.86 -9.11
CA GLU A 62 9.58 5.32 -8.27
C GLU A 62 8.36 4.94 -9.13
N GLY A 63 7.86 5.92 -9.86
CA GLY A 63 6.71 5.82 -10.76
C GLY A 63 6.68 7.00 -11.73
N MET A 64 5.72 6.98 -12.65
CA MET A 64 5.47 8.06 -13.59
C MET A 64 4.02 7.97 -14.08
N TYR A 65 3.34 9.10 -14.08
CA TYR A 65 2.04 9.28 -14.71
C TYR A 65 2.19 9.88 -16.11
N ASP A 66 1.56 9.24 -17.09
CA ASP A 66 1.45 9.69 -18.47
C ASP A 66 -0.02 9.84 -18.85
N ARG A 67 -0.42 11.07 -19.17
CA ARG A 67 -1.81 11.43 -19.44
C ARG A 67 -2.25 11.07 -20.86
N GLU A 68 -1.36 11.18 -21.85
CA GLU A 68 -1.70 11.16 -23.27
C GLU A 68 -0.89 10.11 -24.05
N PRO A 69 -1.44 9.52 -25.13
CA PRO A 69 -2.80 9.66 -25.67
C PRO A 69 -3.86 8.87 -24.88
N ARG A 70 -3.43 8.03 -23.92
CA ARG A 70 -4.30 7.31 -22.99
C ARG A 70 -3.66 7.31 -21.60
N PRO A 71 -4.41 7.52 -20.51
CA PRO A 71 -3.87 7.53 -19.16
C PRO A 71 -3.15 6.21 -18.80
N ARG A 72 -1.89 6.33 -18.42
CA ARG A 72 -1.02 5.23 -18.01
C ARG A 72 -0.24 5.61 -16.76
N ILE A 73 -0.14 4.64 -15.84
CA ILE A 73 0.71 4.73 -14.67
C ILE A 73 1.82 3.70 -14.83
N HIS A 74 3.05 4.16 -14.75
CA HIS A 74 4.25 3.34 -14.72
C HIS A 74 4.73 3.22 -13.28
N VAL A 75 4.97 2.01 -12.81
CA VAL A 75 5.50 1.75 -11.47
C VAL A 75 6.76 0.91 -11.57
N SER A 76 7.78 1.21 -10.76
CA SER A 76 8.99 0.40 -10.78
C SER A 76 8.77 -0.98 -10.14
N ALA A 77 9.15 -2.02 -10.89
CA ALA A 77 9.18 -3.40 -10.43
C ALA A 77 10.28 -3.65 -9.38
N LEU A 78 11.25 -2.74 -9.24
CA LEU A 78 12.38 -2.89 -8.33
C LEU A 78 12.04 -2.54 -6.87
N ARG A 79 10.91 -1.88 -6.63
CA ARG A 79 10.48 -1.46 -5.29
C ARG A 79 9.69 -2.56 -4.57
N PRO A 80 9.62 -2.58 -3.22
CA PRO A 80 8.76 -3.51 -2.49
C PRO A 80 7.27 -3.32 -2.85
N LEU A 81 6.45 -4.38 -2.78
CA LEU A 81 5.02 -4.35 -3.13
C LEU A 81 4.25 -3.19 -2.48
N ALA A 82 4.42 -3.00 -1.18
CA ALA A 82 3.77 -1.93 -0.44
C ALA A 82 4.15 -0.53 -0.94
N ARG A 83 5.39 -0.35 -1.39
CA ARG A 83 5.85 0.91 -1.99
C ARG A 83 5.24 1.10 -3.37
N ARG A 84 5.21 0.05 -4.20
CA ARG A 84 4.54 0.07 -5.51
C ARG A 84 3.06 0.45 -5.40
N ALA A 85 2.36 -0.10 -4.41
CA ALA A 85 0.94 0.20 -4.18
C ALA A 85 0.72 1.67 -3.84
N PHE A 86 1.54 2.23 -2.94
CA PHE A 86 1.45 3.64 -2.58
C PHE A 86 1.80 4.57 -3.75
N THR A 87 2.90 4.28 -4.47
CA THR A 87 3.26 5.03 -5.68
C THR A 87 2.13 5.00 -6.70
N CYS A 88 1.57 3.83 -6.99
CA CYS A 88 0.44 3.72 -7.92
C CYS A 88 -0.77 4.56 -7.48
N ALA A 89 -1.05 4.61 -6.18
CA ALA A 89 -2.14 5.42 -5.64
C ALA A 89 -1.86 6.92 -5.73
N HIS A 90 -0.60 7.31 -5.56
CA HIS A 90 -0.12 8.69 -5.72
C HIS A 90 -0.27 9.15 -7.18
N GLU A 91 0.25 8.39 -8.15
CA GLU A 91 0.09 8.69 -9.57
C GLU A 91 -1.39 8.73 -10.01
N LEU A 92 -2.22 7.86 -9.42
CA LEU A 92 -3.67 7.93 -9.64
C LEU A 92 -4.29 9.22 -9.07
N GLY A 93 -3.74 9.76 -7.98
CA GLY A 93 -4.09 11.08 -7.46
C GLY A 93 -3.90 12.16 -8.52
N HIS A 94 -2.72 12.23 -9.15
CA HIS A 94 -2.45 13.16 -10.26
C HIS A 94 -3.47 13.02 -11.39
N HIS A 95 -3.80 11.77 -11.75
CA HIS A 95 -4.85 11.52 -12.74
C HIS A 95 -6.22 12.08 -12.31
N VAL A 96 -6.65 11.81 -11.07
CA VAL A 96 -7.96 12.21 -10.54
C VAL A 96 -8.11 13.74 -10.48
N PHE A 97 -7.04 14.45 -10.14
CA PHE A 97 -7.05 15.92 -10.12
C PHE A 97 -6.73 16.56 -11.47
N GLY A 98 -6.39 15.77 -12.47
CA GLY A 98 -6.06 16.26 -13.79
C GLY A 98 -4.78 17.08 -13.82
N HIS A 99 -3.80 16.75 -12.97
CA HIS A 99 -2.47 17.33 -13.01
C HIS A 99 -1.73 16.95 -14.31
N GLY A 100 -0.58 17.58 -14.55
CA GLY A 100 0.29 17.34 -15.70
C GLY A 100 0.90 15.94 -15.68
N SER A 101 1.71 15.61 -16.69
CA SER A 101 2.56 14.42 -16.58
C SER A 101 3.65 14.67 -15.54
N THR A 102 4.18 13.62 -14.90
CA THR A 102 5.29 13.78 -13.94
C THR A 102 6.51 14.49 -14.55
N ILE A 103 6.69 14.39 -15.88
CA ILE A 103 7.75 15.09 -16.61
C ILE A 103 7.52 16.61 -16.63
N ASP A 104 6.27 17.03 -16.74
CA ASP A 104 5.90 18.45 -16.72
C ASP A 104 6.10 19.02 -15.31
N GLU A 105 5.69 18.27 -14.28
CA GLU A 105 5.84 18.64 -12.86
C GLU A 105 7.31 18.79 -12.45
N LEU A 106 8.19 17.86 -12.85
CA LEU A 106 9.63 17.96 -12.57
C LEU A 106 10.29 19.22 -13.17
N ARG A 107 9.78 19.72 -14.29
CA ARG A 107 10.27 20.98 -14.89
C ARG A 107 9.81 22.19 -14.09
N GLU A 108 8.59 22.15 -13.55
CA GLU A 108 8.02 23.21 -12.72
C GLU A 108 8.65 23.23 -11.32
N GLU A 109 8.92 22.08 -10.71
CA GLU A 109 9.57 21.97 -9.40
C GLU A 109 10.99 22.52 -9.38
N GLN A 110 11.77 22.33 -10.46
CA GLN A 110 13.11 22.91 -10.62
C GLN A 110 13.11 24.46 -10.56
N LEU A 111 11.95 25.09 -10.74
CA LEU A 111 11.76 26.53 -10.67
C LEU A 111 11.30 27.01 -9.29
N SER A 112 11.02 26.10 -8.34
CA SER A 112 10.47 26.41 -7.01
C SER A 112 11.42 25.95 -5.88
N THR A 113 11.77 26.82 -4.93
CA THR A 113 12.89 26.54 -4.03
C THR A 113 12.58 26.04 -2.62
N GLU A 114 11.40 26.18 -2.00
CA GLU A 114 11.32 25.93 -0.53
C GLU A 114 10.02 25.31 0.04
N ALA A 115 8.98 25.01 -0.75
CA ALA A 115 7.77 24.34 -0.26
C ALA A 115 7.32 23.21 -1.20
N ARG A 116 6.81 22.09 -0.65
CA ARG A 116 6.21 21.02 -1.49
C ARG A 116 5.07 21.60 -2.29
N HIS A 117 5.05 21.29 -3.59
CA HIS A 117 3.99 21.73 -4.49
C HIS A 117 2.60 21.28 -3.97
N PRO A 118 1.56 22.12 -4.01
CA PRO A 118 0.23 21.76 -3.50
C PRO A 118 -0.35 20.47 -4.13
N ASP A 119 -0.02 20.22 -5.39
CA ASP A 119 -0.48 19.04 -6.13
C ASP A 119 0.07 17.74 -5.53
N GLU A 120 1.36 17.73 -5.16
CA GLU A 120 2.02 16.63 -4.45
C GLU A 120 1.36 16.34 -3.10
N VAL A 121 1.00 17.39 -2.36
CA VAL A 121 0.34 17.25 -1.04
C VAL A 121 -1.04 16.63 -1.20
N VAL A 122 -1.79 17.06 -2.21
CA VAL A 122 -3.13 16.53 -2.51
C VAL A 122 -3.05 15.09 -3.03
N ALA A 123 -2.08 14.77 -3.89
CA ALA A 123 -1.86 13.42 -4.41
C ALA A 123 -1.46 12.43 -3.30
N ASP A 124 -0.54 12.81 -2.40
CA ASP A 124 -0.18 12.00 -1.22
C ASP A 124 -1.36 11.79 -0.27
N ALA A 125 -2.18 12.84 -0.06
CA ALA A 125 -3.38 12.73 0.75
C ALA A 125 -4.38 11.76 0.11
N PHE A 126 -4.64 11.89 -1.20
CA PHE A 126 -5.47 10.97 -1.96
C PHE A 126 -4.96 9.53 -1.83
N ALA A 127 -3.66 9.29 -2.06
CA ALA A 127 -3.04 7.96 -1.97
C ALA A 127 -3.22 7.33 -0.60
N SER A 128 -3.04 8.13 0.46
CA SER A 128 -3.19 7.67 1.83
C SER A 128 -4.64 7.27 2.14
N PHE A 129 -5.62 8.12 1.79
CA PHE A 129 -7.02 7.86 2.09
C PHE A 129 -7.66 6.79 1.17
N VAL A 130 -7.21 6.67 -0.08
CA VAL A 130 -7.77 5.67 -1.01
C VAL A 130 -7.34 4.26 -0.62
N LEU A 131 -6.10 4.11 -0.14
CA LEU A 131 -5.55 2.84 0.35
C LEU A 131 -6.00 2.52 1.78
N MET A 132 -6.00 3.51 2.67
CA MET A 132 -6.29 3.35 4.10
C MET A 132 -7.44 4.27 4.52
N PRO A 133 -8.70 3.98 4.12
CA PRO A 133 -9.81 4.86 4.46
C PRO A 133 -10.04 4.92 5.97
N THR A 134 -10.46 6.07 6.49
CA THR A 134 -10.62 6.32 7.94
C THR A 134 -11.50 5.27 8.63
N LEU A 135 -12.62 4.90 8.01
CA LEU A 135 -13.52 3.88 8.58
C LEU A 135 -12.87 2.50 8.57
N GLY A 136 -12.11 2.18 7.53
CA GLY A 136 -11.36 0.93 7.43
C GLY A 136 -10.28 0.81 8.51
N LEU A 137 -9.49 1.86 8.72
CA LEU A 137 -8.48 1.86 9.78
C LEU A 137 -9.09 1.72 11.18
N ARG A 138 -10.17 2.45 11.45
CA ARG A 138 -10.89 2.33 12.73
C ARG A 138 -11.41 0.92 12.95
N GLU A 139 -12.04 0.31 11.95
CA GLU A 139 -12.50 -1.07 12.02
C GLU A 139 -11.35 -2.06 12.26
N ALA A 140 -10.26 -1.94 11.49
CA ALA A 140 -9.11 -2.83 11.61
C ALA A 140 -8.45 -2.77 12.99
N LEU A 141 -8.40 -1.59 13.61
CA LEU A 141 -7.91 -1.40 14.98
C LEU A 141 -8.88 -1.95 16.02
N ASN A 142 -10.19 -1.65 15.87
CA ASN A 142 -11.24 -2.11 16.78
C ASN A 142 -11.32 -3.64 16.83
N ARG A 143 -11.31 -4.31 15.67
CA ARG A 143 -11.34 -5.79 15.58
C ARG A 143 -10.16 -6.44 16.30
N ARG A 144 -9.00 -5.76 16.32
CA ARG A 144 -7.79 -6.22 17.01
C ARG A 144 -7.68 -5.72 18.46
N GLY A 145 -8.64 -4.94 18.95
CA GLY A 145 -8.59 -4.33 20.28
C GLY A 145 -7.40 -3.37 20.46
N LEU A 146 -6.96 -2.70 19.41
CA LEU A 146 -5.74 -1.89 19.41
C LEU A 146 -6.03 -0.41 19.67
N ASN A 147 -5.27 0.19 20.58
CA ASN A 147 -5.16 1.63 20.70
C ASN A 147 -3.94 2.12 19.89
N PRO A 148 -4.11 3.06 18.94
CA PRO A 148 -3.02 3.59 18.12
C PRO A 148 -1.80 4.09 18.91
N ASN A 149 -2.02 4.63 20.11
CA ASN A 149 -0.97 5.23 20.93
C ASN A 149 -0.19 4.21 21.77
N THR A 150 -0.66 2.97 21.90
CA THR A 150 -0.01 1.94 22.73
C THR A 150 0.31 0.65 21.98
N ALA A 151 -0.33 0.37 20.85
CA ALA A 151 -0.09 -0.84 20.07
C ALA A 151 1.37 -0.96 19.61
N SER A 152 1.92 -2.17 19.65
CA SER A 152 3.32 -2.46 19.31
C SER A 152 3.62 -2.27 17.82
N ALA A 153 4.91 -2.22 17.46
CA ALA A 153 5.32 -2.14 16.06
C ALA A 153 4.85 -3.34 15.24
N ALA A 154 4.90 -4.56 15.81
CA ALA A 154 4.37 -5.76 15.18
C ALA A 154 2.86 -5.69 14.93
N GLN A 155 2.08 -5.17 15.90
CA GLN A 155 0.64 -4.97 15.73
C GLN A 155 0.33 -3.94 14.63
N MET A 156 1.06 -2.82 14.60
CA MET A 156 0.92 -1.83 13.53
C MET A 156 1.36 -2.36 12.17
N TYR A 157 2.37 -3.21 12.13
CA TYR A 157 2.82 -3.85 10.90
C TYR A 157 1.78 -4.84 10.35
N ALA A 158 1.07 -5.58 11.21
CA ALA A 158 -0.04 -6.42 10.78
C ALA A 158 -1.19 -5.60 10.18
N VAL A 159 -1.55 -4.45 10.78
CA VAL A 159 -2.52 -3.51 10.20
C VAL A 159 -2.03 -2.99 8.85
N ALA A 160 -0.75 -2.61 8.74
CA ALA A 160 -0.18 -2.12 7.48
C ALA A 160 -0.23 -3.19 6.37
N CYS A 161 0.06 -4.44 6.71
CA CYS A 161 -0.06 -5.58 5.80
C CYS A 161 -1.52 -5.75 5.31
N ASN A 162 -2.50 -5.61 6.19
CA ASN A 162 -3.93 -5.72 5.85
C ASN A 162 -4.36 -4.68 4.80
N PHE A 163 -3.76 -3.50 4.79
CA PHE A 163 -4.00 -2.45 3.79
C PHE A 163 -3.00 -2.44 2.62
N GLY A 164 -2.05 -3.38 2.59
CA GLY A 164 -1.05 -3.46 1.52
C GLY A 164 -0.07 -2.29 1.48
N VAL A 165 0.21 -1.64 2.62
CA VAL A 165 1.11 -0.49 2.73
C VAL A 165 2.30 -0.76 3.67
N GLY A 166 3.30 0.13 3.64
CA GLY A 166 4.41 0.07 4.58
C GLY A 166 4.00 0.58 5.97
N GLN A 167 4.68 0.10 7.02
CA GLN A 167 4.39 0.55 8.40
C GLN A 167 4.66 2.04 8.60
N ALA A 168 5.72 2.59 8.00
CA ALA A 168 5.95 4.03 8.00
C ALA A 168 4.79 4.81 7.34
N THR A 169 4.27 4.32 6.21
CA THR A 169 3.12 4.93 5.52
C THR A 169 1.88 4.94 6.41
N LEU A 170 1.55 3.80 7.04
CA LEU A 170 0.43 3.70 7.97
C LEU A 170 0.58 4.68 9.15
N VAL A 171 1.75 4.68 9.80
CA VAL A 171 2.01 5.50 10.98
C VAL A 171 1.98 7.00 10.64
N ASN A 172 2.50 7.40 9.47
CA ASN A 172 2.39 8.76 8.95
C ASN A 172 0.92 9.16 8.76
N HIS A 173 0.12 8.30 8.12
CA HIS A 173 -1.27 8.59 7.87
C HIS A 173 -2.10 8.66 9.16
N MET A 174 -1.82 7.78 10.14
CA MET A 174 -2.44 7.82 11.46
C MET A 174 -2.16 9.12 12.22
N ALA A 175 -0.95 9.66 12.10
CA ALA A 175 -0.55 10.87 12.81
C ALA A 175 -1.03 12.16 12.13
N TYR A 176 -0.90 12.25 10.81
CA TYR A 176 -1.15 13.49 10.08
C TYR A 176 -2.50 13.52 9.36
N GLY A 177 -2.89 12.41 8.73
CA GLY A 177 -4.10 12.33 7.92
C GLY A 177 -5.36 12.19 8.77
N ILE A 178 -5.44 11.13 9.57
CA ILE A 178 -6.62 10.87 10.42
C ILE A 178 -6.48 11.37 11.86
N GLN A 179 -5.28 11.80 12.27
CA GLN A 179 -4.98 12.36 13.59
C GLN A 179 -5.39 11.44 14.77
N ALA A 180 -5.29 10.12 14.57
CA ALA A 180 -5.60 9.11 15.59
C ALA A 180 -4.38 8.75 16.46
N MET A 181 -3.17 9.20 16.09
CA MET A 181 -1.92 8.91 16.78
C MET A 181 -1.17 10.21 17.10
N SER A 182 -0.58 10.27 18.30
CA SER A 182 0.30 11.38 18.69
C SER A 182 1.59 11.43 17.87
N LEU A 183 2.15 12.63 17.69
CA LEU A 183 3.43 12.82 16.99
C LEU A 183 4.60 12.13 17.69
N ALA A 184 4.59 12.10 19.03
CA ALA A 184 5.58 11.38 19.83
C ALA A 184 5.55 9.88 19.51
N ARG A 185 4.35 9.26 19.55
CA ARG A 185 4.21 7.84 19.21
C ARG A 185 4.64 7.54 17.78
N ARG A 186 4.27 8.40 16.83
CA ARG A 186 4.70 8.30 15.43
C ARG A 186 6.21 8.37 15.28
N ALA A 187 6.88 9.26 16.00
CA ALA A 187 8.33 9.35 16.01
C ALA A 187 8.98 8.07 16.57
N ASP A 188 8.43 7.50 17.63
CA ASP A 188 8.97 6.26 18.22
C ASP A 188 8.79 5.04 17.31
N LEU A 189 7.60 4.85 16.75
CA LEU A 189 7.36 3.78 15.79
C LEU A 189 8.16 3.96 14.50
N GLY A 190 8.47 5.19 14.10
CA GLY A 190 9.29 5.52 12.93
C GLY A 190 10.75 5.11 13.06
N LYS A 191 11.26 4.88 14.27
CA LYS A 191 12.62 4.36 14.52
C LYS A 191 12.72 2.85 14.25
N ILE A 192 11.58 2.15 14.22
CA ILE A 192 11.53 0.69 14.10
C ILE A 192 11.33 0.34 12.63
N THR A 193 12.35 -0.24 12.00
CA THR A 193 12.29 -0.60 10.58
C THR A 193 11.50 -1.89 10.35
N PRO A 194 10.91 -2.12 9.15
CA PRO A 194 10.29 -3.40 8.82
C PRO A 194 11.22 -4.60 9.01
N LYS A 195 12.53 -4.43 8.78
CA LYS A 195 13.53 -5.48 9.04
C LYS A 195 13.57 -5.86 10.52
N MET A 196 13.58 -4.89 11.43
CA MET A 196 13.56 -5.14 12.87
C MET A 196 12.29 -5.86 13.30
N ILE A 197 11.13 -5.46 12.78
CA ILE A 197 9.84 -6.10 13.09
C ILE A 197 9.84 -7.56 12.63
N ARG A 198 10.33 -7.85 11.42
CA ARG A 198 10.45 -9.22 10.91
C ARG A 198 11.39 -10.05 11.78
N THR A 199 12.54 -9.50 12.17
CA THR A 199 13.49 -10.19 13.03
C THR A 199 12.87 -10.54 14.39
N GLU A 200 12.16 -9.60 15.01
CA GLU A 200 11.46 -9.83 16.29
C GLU A 200 10.43 -10.96 16.15
N LEU A 201 9.61 -10.93 15.10
CA LEU A 201 8.54 -11.90 14.88
C LEU A 201 9.04 -13.30 14.54
N LEU A 202 10.14 -13.40 13.78
CA LEU A 202 10.65 -14.66 13.25
C LEU A 202 11.75 -15.26 14.11
N GLY A 203 12.30 -14.51 15.07
CA GLY A 203 13.41 -14.92 15.93
C GLY A 203 14.76 -14.98 15.23
N GLU A 204 14.85 -14.56 13.98
CA GLU A 204 16.07 -14.59 13.17
C GLU A 204 16.10 -13.43 12.16
N VAL A 205 17.29 -13.08 11.67
CA VAL A 205 17.43 -12.01 10.67
C VAL A 205 16.97 -12.50 9.31
N VAL A 206 15.89 -11.93 8.80
CA VAL A 206 15.29 -12.30 7.52
C VAL A 206 15.31 -11.13 6.53
N PRO A 207 16.08 -11.23 5.42
CA PRO A 207 16.09 -10.20 4.39
C PRO A 207 14.82 -10.18 3.54
N GLU A 208 14.16 -11.33 3.37
CA GLU A 208 12.95 -11.45 2.55
C GLU A 208 11.76 -10.65 3.13
N PRO A 209 10.85 -10.16 2.27
CA PRO A 209 9.58 -9.59 2.73
C PRO A 209 8.75 -10.61 3.51
N LEU A 210 8.01 -10.12 4.51
CA LEU A 210 7.04 -10.90 5.28
C LEU A 210 5.71 -10.17 5.27
N THR A 211 4.64 -10.82 4.80
CA THR A 211 3.27 -10.31 4.96
C THR A 211 2.59 -11.08 6.10
N ILE A 212 1.93 -10.36 6.99
CA ILE A 212 1.17 -10.96 8.09
C ILE A 212 -0.31 -10.90 7.76
N ALA A 213 -0.96 -12.07 7.74
CA ALA A 213 -2.40 -12.18 7.77
C ALA A 213 -2.81 -12.85 9.07
N ASP A 214 -3.21 -12.05 10.05
CA ASP A 214 -3.68 -12.55 11.33
C ASP A 214 -5.15 -13.02 11.26
N ARG A 215 -5.71 -13.46 12.40
CA ARG A 215 -7.12 -13.87 12.49
C ARG A 215 -8.10 -12.73 12.18
N GLU A 216 -7.65 -11.49 12.28
CA GLU A 216 -8.43 -10.28 11.99
C GLU A 216 -8.20 -9.74 10.57
N TRP A 217 -7.56 -10.53 9.70
CA TRP A 217 -7.51 -10.25 8.27
C TRP A 217 -8.92 -10.19 7.69
N ASN A 218 -9.25 -9.10 6.99
CA ASN A 218 -10.58 -8.88 6.42
C ASN A 218 -10.56 -8.50 4.94
N SER A 219 -9.42 -8.67 4.28
CA SER A 219 -9.32 -8.52 2.83
C SER A 219 -9.62 -9.85 2.14
N PRO A 220 -10.44 -9.88 1.07
CA PRO A 220 -10.69 -11.11 0.31
C PRO A 220 -9.45 -11.62 -0.42
N THR A 221 -8.45 -10.75 -0.62
CA THR A 221 -7.21 -11.08 -1.32
C THR A 221 -5.99 -10.62 -0.55
N LEU A 222 -4.89 -11.37 -0.67
CA LEU A 222 -3.56 -11.03 -0.20
C LEU A 222 -2.60 -11.10 -1.39
N ASP A 223 -1.98 -9.98 -1.75
CA ASP A 223 -0.98 -9.94 -2.81
C ASP A 223 0.42 -10.20 -2.23
N ALA A 224 1.19 -11.05 -2.89
CA ALA A 224 2.55 -11.38 -2.49
C ALA A 224 3.43 -11.67 -3.71
N GLU A 225 4.75 -11.80 -3.48
CA GLU A 225 5.72 -12.16 -4.51
C GLU A 225 6.39 -13.49 -4.17
N GLU A 226 6.74 -14.23 -5.21
CA GLU A 226 7.59 -15.41 -5.12
C GLU A 226 8.87 -15.13 -4.29
N GLY A 227 9.22 -16.09 -3.42
CA GLY A 227 10.36 -16.00 -2.51
C GLY A 227 10.12 -15.15 -1.25
N ALA A 228 9.00 -14.44 -1.14
CA ALA A 228 8.60 -13.81 0.12
C ALA A 228 8.04 -14.84 1.12
N ARG A 229 7.80 -14.38 2.35
CA ARG A 229 7.18 -15.18 3.41
C ARG A 229 5.79 -14.66 3.77
N LEU A 230 4.91 -15.57 4.18
CA LEU A 230 3.63 -15.28 4.80
C LEU A 230 3.60 -15.80 6.23
N LEU A 231 3.13 -14.99 7.17
CA LEU A 231 2.76 -15.43 8.50
C LEU A 231 1.23 -15.52 8.56
N LEU A 232 0.71 -16.74 8.67
CA LEU A 232 -0.72 -17.04 8.65
C LEU A 232 -1.15 -17.65 10.00
N PRO A 233 -2.44 -17.62 10.37
CA PRO A 233 -2.89 -18.17 11.63
C PRO A 233 -2.70 -19.69 11.67
N MET A 234 -2.57 -20.25 12.87
CA MET A 234 -2.54 -21.70 13.05
C MET A 234 -3.83 -22.36 12.54
N GLY A 235 -3.69 -23.52 11.89
CA GLY A 235 -4.82 -24.30 11.38
C GLY A 235 -5.26 -23.93 9.95
N VAL A 236 -4.53 -23.06 9.26
CA VAL A 236 -4.79 -22.81 7.83
C VAL A 236 -4.50 -24.06 6.99
N VAL A 237 -5.37 -24.31 6.02
CA VAL A 237 -5.15 -25.24 4.91
C VAL A 237 -4.72 -24.40 3.71
N VAL A 238 -3.59 -24.79 3.11
CA VAL A 238 -2.94 -24.12 1.98
C VAL A 238 -2.66 -25.12 0.87
N ASP A 239 -2.50 -24.62 -0.35
CA ASP A 239 -1.79 -25.36 -1.41
C ASP A 239 -0.28 -25.31 -1.14
N THR A 240 0.32 -26.46 -0.83
CA THR A 240 1.75 -26.56 -0.49
C THR A 240 2.67 -26.43 -1.70
N ALA A 241 2.15 -26.54 -2.92
CA ALA A 241 2.92 -26.24 -4.13
C ALA A 241 3.19 -24.73 -4.27
N ILE A 242 2.32 -23.87 -3.73
CA ILE A 242 2.47 -22.42 -3.73
C ILE A 242 3.00 -21.90 -2.39
N LEU A 243 2.51 -22.43 -1.27
CA LEU A 243 2.83 -22.00 0.08
C LEU A 243 3.45 -23.14 0.88
N MET A 244 4.78 -23.25 0.86
CA MET A 244 5.51 -24.28 1.58
C MET A 244 5.60 -23.92 3.07
N PRO A 245 5.09 -24.74 4.01
CA PRO A 245 5.26 -24.49 5.44
C PRO A 245 6.74 -24.56 5.84
N GLU A 246 7.23 -23.57 6.58
CA GLU A 246 8.60 -23.56 7.10
C GLU A 246 8.65 -23.96 8.58
N ARG A 247 7.93 -23.22 9.44
CA ARG A 247 7.93 -23.44 10.90
C ARG A 247 6.78 -22.71 11.60
N ASP A 248 6.56 -23.08 12.85
CA ASP A 248 5.63 -22.38 13.75
C ASP A 248 6.37 -21.35 14.59
N VAL A 249 5.73 -20.21 14.82
CA VAL A 249 6.14 -19.15 15.73
C VAL A 249 4.97 -18.79 16.64
N LYS A 250 5.22 -18.02 17.70
CA LYS A 250 4.16 -17.62 18.66
C LYS A 250 2.93 -16.99 17.98
N ALA A 251 3.15 -16.26 16.88
CA ALA A 251 2.10 -15.53 16.17
C ALA A 251 1.35 -16.36 15.10
N GLY A 252 1.81 -17.57 14.75
CA GLY A 252 1.22 -18.37 13.69
C GLY A 252 2.22 -19.29 12.99
N ARG A 253 1.88 -19.73 11.77
CA ARG A 253 2.76 -20.53 10.92
C ARG A 253 3.36 -19.69 9.81
N VAL A 254 4.65 -19.86 9.59
CA VAL A 254 5.41 -19.20 8.52
C VAL A 254 5.40 -20.10 7.29
N PHE A 255 5.11 -19.50 6.14
CA PHE A 255 5.13 -20.14 4.84
C PHE A 255 6.09 -19.40 3.91
N ARG A 256 6.84 -20.14 3.10
CA ARG A 256 7.60 -19.62 1.97
C ARG A 256 6.75 -19.70 0.71
N ILE A 257 6.75 -18.62 -0.07
CA ILE A 257 6.06 -18.58 -1.35
C ILE A 257 6.97 -19.14 -2.43
N MET A 258 6.50 -20.20 -3.09
CA MET A 258 7.33 -21.03 -3.97
C MET A 258 7.18 -20.69 -5.45
N ARG A 259 5.97 -20.34 -5.92
CA ARG A 259 5.70 -20.04 -7.34
C ARG A 259 4.53 -19.06 -7.51
N PRO A 260 4.44 -18.36 -8.65
CA PRO A 260 3.28 -17.54 -9.02
C PRO A 260 1.98 -18.34 -9.12
N GLY A 261 0.86 -17.64 -9.00
CA GLY A 261 -0.49 -18.22 -9.13
C GLY A 261 -1.47 -17.66 -8.12
N ILE A 262 -2.68 -18.23 -8.07
CA ILE A 262 -3.73 -17.83 -7.13
C ILE A 262 -4.16 -19.06 -6.34
N THR A 263 -4.05 -19.01 -5.02
CA THR A 263 -4.51 -20.10 -4.14
C THR A 263 -5.44 -19.59 -3.06
N ARG A 264 -6.39 -20.43 -2.65
CA ARG A 264 -7.30 -20.14 -1.56
C ARG A 264 -6.73 -20.70 -0.26
N VAL A 265 -6.63 -19.85 0.75
CA VAL A 265 -6.27 -20.25 2.11
C VAL A 265 -7.49 -20.15 3.00
N VAL A 266 -7.75 -21.19 3.80
CA VAL A 266 -8.92 -21.26 4.70
C VAL A 266 -8.52 -21.82 6.05
N ILE A 267 -9.24 -21.44 7.11
CA ILE A 267 -9.22 -22.17 8.39
C ILE A 267 -10.52 -22.98 8.47
N PRO A 268 -10.47 -24.32 8.35
CA PRO A 268 -11.67 -25.16 8.38
C PRO A 268 -12.54 -24.90 9.62
N GLY A 269 -13.86 -24.88 9.43
CA GLY A 269 -14.82 -24.63 10.52
C GLY A 269 -14.94 -23.17 10.95
N THR A 270 -14.33 -22.23 10.23
CA THR A 270 -14.43 -20.79 10.52
C THR A 270 -14.83 -20.00 9.26
N SER A 271 -15.17 -18.71 9.42
CA SER A 271 -15.36 -17.79 8.31
C SER A 271 -14.06 -17.24 7.74
N TRP A 272 -12.90 -17.61 8.29
CA TRP A 272 -11.61 -17.07 7.87
C TRP A 272 -11.19 -17.73 6.55
N ALA A 273 -11.11 -16.92 5.49
CA ALA A 273 -10.64 -17.32 4.19
C ALA A 273 -10.06 -16.10 3.45
N THR A 274 -9.06 -16.32 2.61
CA THR A 274 -8.50 -15.31 1.71
C THR A 274 -7.89 -15.98 0.49
N PHE A 275 -7.87 -15.27 -0.64
CA PHE A 275 -7.10 -15.68 -1.81
C PHE A 275 -5.71 -15.07 -1.76
N VAL A 276 -4.67 -15.89 -1.72
CA VAL A 276 -3.30 -15.45 -1.90
C VAL A 276 -3.01 -15.39 -3.40
N ARG A 277 -2.71 -14.20 -3.90
CA ARG A 277 -2.35 -13.93 -5.30
C ARG A 277 -0.87 -13.65 -5.37
N VAL A 278 -0.13 -14.56 -5.98
CA VAL A 278 1.33 -14.53 -6.04
C VAL A 278 1.77 -14.06 -7.41
N ALA A 279 2.56 -12.99 -7.44
CA ALA A 279 3.27 -12.54 -8.61
C ALA A 279 4.69 -13.09 -8.66
N ARG A 280 5.26 -13.19 -9.86
CA ARG A 280 6.71 -13.35 -10.02
C ARG A 280 7.43 -12.20 -9.32
N ARG A 281 8.56 -12.51 -8.69
CA ARG A 281 9.39 -11.49 -8.05
C ARG A 281 9.82 -10.44 -9.08
N ARG A 282 9.54 -9.16 -8.80
CA ARG A 282 9.83 -8.04 -9.71
C ARG A 282 9.17 -8.19 -11.09
N TYR A 283 7.93 -8.67 -11.12
CA TYR A 283 7.15 -8.78 -12.34
C TYR A 283 7.16 -7.49 -13.17
N VAL A 284 7.45 -7.62 -14.48
CA VAL A 284 7.41 -6.54 -15.48
C VAL A 284 6.30 -6.85 -16.48
N GLY A 285 5.42 -5.89 -16.72
CA GLY A 285 4.26 -6.08 -17.57
C GLY A 285 3.02 -5.35 -17.08
N LEU A 286 1.87 -5.65 -17.70
CA LEU A 286 0.60 -5.05 -17.30
C LEU A 286 0.16 -5.58 -15.93
N ALA A 287 -0.28 -4.69 -15.04
CA ALA A 287 -0.62 -5.08 -13.68
C ALA A 287 -1.71 -6.16 -13.61
N ARG A 288 -2.67 -6.16 -14.55
CA ARG A 288 -3.73 -7.18 -14.64
C ARG A 288 -3.24 -8.62 -14.85
N TYR A 289 -2.03 -8.80 -15.38
CA TYR A 289 -1.46 -10.11 -15.70
C TYR A 289 -0.43 -10.60 -14.66
N ARG A 290 -0.21 -9.84 -13.59
CA ARG A 290 0.89 -10.08 -12.64
C ARG A 290 0.78 -11.39 -11.86
N HIS A 291 -0.39 -12.02 -11.80
CA HIS A 291 -0.64 -13.27 -11.07
C HIS A 291 -0.93 -14.46 -11.99
N LEU A 292 -0.75 -14.30 -13.31
CA LEU A 292 -0.90 -15.43 -14.21
C LEU A 292 0.12 -16.51 -13.84
N GLU A 293 -0.34 -17.75 -13.83
CA GLU A 293 0.54 -18.89 -13.68
C GLU A 293 1.47 -18.99 -14.87
N ASP A 294 2.65 -19.56 -14.64
CA ASP A 294 3.55 -19.94 -15.72
C ASP A 294 2.79 -20.93 -16.61
N ALA A 295 2.76 -20.68 -17.92
CA ALA A 295 2.34 -21.74 -18.84
C ALA A 295 3.22 -22.95 -18.52
N SER A 296 2.61 -24.10 -18.23
CA SER A 296 3.37 -25.34 -18.24
C SER A 296 4.02 -25.44 -19.62
N ASP A 297 5.34 -25.52 -19.66
CA ASP A 297 6.04 -26.01 -20.83
C ASP A 297 5.67 -27.50 -20.96
N ASP A 298 4.49 -27.77 -21.52
CA ASP A 298 4.08 -29.07 -22.05
C ASP A 298 4.44 -29.14 -23.54
#